data_AF-A0A8B6CMX6-F1
#
_entry.id   AF-A0A8B6CMX6-F1
#
_cell.length_a   1.000
_cell.length_b   1.000
_cell.length_c   1.000
_cell.angle_alpha   90.00
_cell.angle_beta   90.00
_cell.angle_gamma   90.00
#
_symmetry.space_group_name_H-M   'P 1'
#
loop_
_entity.id
_entity.type
_entity.pdbx_description
1 polymer ?
#
loop_
_entity_poly.entity_id
_entity_poly.type
_entity_poly.pdbx_seq_one_letter_code
_entity_poly.pdbx_strand_id
1 'polypeptide(L)'
;MPDGNERIIVLTVNTKEQPICLINVYMPSGNENCDDKYKDMLAQLEEIIEKYQEKYQIMLCGDLNASLHRDNRSRDMILKQFIINNELEMAHNYPIKPTFYNHNKISKSQIDYFLHKRAEKNIRYTVSISDIEPS
;
A
#
# COMPACT_ATOMS: atom_id res chain seq x y z
N MET A 1 -0.99 7.60 22.31
CA MET A 1 -1.68 6.45 21.68
C MET A 1 -0.84 6.01 20.50
N PRO A 2 -0.85 4.71 20.12
CA PRO A 2 -0.28 4.30 18.84
C PRO A 2 -1.01 5.06 17.71
N ASP A 3 -0.27 5.54 16.71
CA ASP A 3 -0.86 6.13 15.51
C ASP A 3 -1.54 5.04 14.68
N GLY A 4 -2.59 5.41 13.94
CA GLY A 4 -3.40 4.50 13.14
C GLY A 4 -4.78 4.19 13.75
N ASN A 5 -5.41 3.13 13.26
CA ASN A 5 -6.75 2.70 13.63
C ASN A 5 -6.90 1.16 13.43
N GLU A 6 -8.11 0.63 13.46
CA GLU A 6 -8.38 -0.81 13.28
C GLU A 6 -7.93 -1.40 11.91
N ARG A 7 -7.68 -0.54 10.91
CA ARG A 7 -7.26 -0.87 9.55
C ARG A 7 -5.87 -0.38 9.20
N ILE A 8 -5.29 0.52 9.99
CA ILE A 8 -3.95 1.07 9.78
C ILE A 8 -3.12 0.79 11.03
N ILE A 9 -2.11 -0.04 10.91
CA ILE A 9 -1.17 -0.35 11.98
C ILE A 9 0.17 0.31 11.65
N VAL A 10 0.66 1.16 12.55
CA VAL A 10 1.95 1.84 12.41
C VAL A 10 2.96 1.26 13.39
N LEU A 11 4.12 0.86 12.87
CA LEU A 11 5.24 0.33 13.65
C LEU A 11 6.51 1.08 13.27
N THR A 12 7.31 1.46 14.27
CA THR A 12 8.65 1.99 14.05
C THR A 12 9.69 0.93 14.37
N VAL A 13 10.67 0.80 13.47
CA VAL A 13 11.79 -0.13 13.61
C VAL A 13 13.08 0.67 13.59
N ASN A 14 13.79 0.68 14.72
CA ASN A 14 15.10 1.31 14.80
C ASN A 14 16.13 0.42 14.10
N THR A 15 16.74 0.93 13.02
CA THR A 15 17.84 0.26 12.34
C THR A 15 19.15 1.00 12.58
N LYS A 16 20.29 0.40 12.20
CA LYS A 16 21.61 1.02 12.35
C LYS A 16 21.82 2.24 11.45
N GLU A 17 21.15 2.28 10.30
CA GLU A 17 21.35 3.32 9.29
C GLU A 17 20.31 4.43 9.41
N GLN A 18 19.04 4.07 9.23
CA GLN A 18 17.91 4.99 9.31
C GLN A 18 16.69 4.22 9.83
N PRO A 19 15.95 4.76 10.82
CA PRO A 19 14.78 4.07 11.32
C PRO A 19 13.71 3.95 10.23
N ILE A 20 12.92 2.88 10.30
CA ILE A 20 11.85 2.57 9.34
C ILE A 20 10.51 2.79 10.04
N CYS A 21 9.57 3.43 9.34
CA CYS A 21 8.15 3.46 9.69
C CYS A 21 7.43 2.48 8.75
N LEU A 22 6.98 1.37 9.31
CA LEU A 22 6.20 0.35 8.62
C LEU A 22 4.71 0.59 8.89
N ILE A 23 3.97 0.84 7.83
CA ILE A 23 2.53 1.09 7.85
C ILE A 23 1.86 -0.10 7.16
N ASN A 24 1.16 -0.94 7.92
CA ASN A 24 0.35 -2.03 7.38
C ASN A 24 -1.11 -1.59 7.29
N VAL A 25 -1.75 -1.80 6.14
CA VAL A 25 -3.12 -1.33 5.89
C VAL A 25 -4.04 -2.40 5.32
N TYR A 26 -5.32 -2.33 5.70
CA TYR A 26 -6.43 -3.07 5.08
C TYR A 26 -7.52 -2.10 4.60
N MET A 27 -7.41 -1.64 3.36
CA MET A 27 -8.27 -0.61 2.78
C MET A 27 -9.73 -1.09 2.59
N PRO A 28 -10.73 -0.20 2.56
CA PRO A 28 -12.13 -0.57 2.42
C PRO A 28 -12.41 -1.31 1.10
N SER A 29 -13.14 -2.42 1.21
CA SER A 29 -13.75 -3.15 0.10
C SER A 29 -15.29 -2.95 0.14
N GLY A 30 -15.93 -2.75 -1.02
CA GLY A 30 -17.39 -2.60 -1.11
C GLY A 30 -17.88 -1.68 -2.24
N ASN A 31 -19.21 -1.59 -2.37
CA ASN A 31 -19.92 -0.97 -3.49
C ASN A 31 -20.68 0.33 -3.15
N GLU A 32 -21.04 0.60 -1.89
CA GLU A 32 -21.82 1.79 -1.49
C GLU A 32 -20.97 2.75 -0.63
N ASN A 33 -20.88 4.02 -1.03
CA ASN A 33 -20.09 5.08 -0.36
C ASN A 33 -18.62 4.71 -0.08
N CYS A 34 -18.09 3.72 -0.81
CA CYS A 34 -16.76 3.19 -0.52
C CYS A 34 -15.64 4.12 -0.97
N ASP A 35 -15.86 4.94 -2.00
CA ASP A 35 -14.82 5.85 -2.47
C ASP A 35 -14.56 6.99 -1.48
N ASP A 36 -15.57 7.47 -0.75
CA ASP A 36 -15.38 8.49 0.29
C ASP A 36 -14.64 7.90 1.49
N LYS A 37 -15.07 6.73 1.99
CA LYS A 37 -14.33 6.02 3.05
C LYS A 37 -12.91 5.67 2.65
N TYR A 38 -12.69 5.37 1.37
CA TYR A 38 -11.37 5.10 0.82
C TYR A 38 -10.50 6.36 0.84
N LYS A 39 -11.03 7.50 0.39
CA LYS A 39 -10.35 8.81 0.45
C LYS A 39 -10.06 9.24 1.89
N ASP A 40 -11.00 9.08 2.82
CA ASP A 40 -10.81 9.41 4.23
C ASP A 40 -9.67 8.60 4.85
N MET A 41 -9.51 7.35 4.44
CA MET A 41 -8.42 6.50 4.90
C MET A 41 -7.08 6.84 4.24
N LEU A 42 -7.10 7.22 2.95
CA LEU A 42 -5.91 7.76 2.29
C LEU A 42 -5.45 9.07 2.95
N ALA A 43 -6.37 9.95 3.35
CA ALA A 43 -6.02 11.17 4.08
C ALA A 43 -5.36 10.86 5.43
N GLN A 44 -5.86 9.86 6.17
CA GLN A 44 -5.20 9.39 7.39
C GLN A 44 -3.81 8.80 7.12
N LEU A 45 -3.64 8.05 6.03
CA LEU A 45 -2.32 7.56 5.62
C LEU A 45 -1.38 8.70 5.26
N GLU A 46 -1.87 9.73 4.56
CA GLU A 46 -1.11 10.94 4.20
C GLU A 46 -0.62 11.67 5.46
N GLU A 47 -1.48 11.91 6.45
CA GLU A 47 -1.09 12.49 7.74
C GLU A 47 0.00 11.67 8.46
N ILE A 48 -0.09 10.33 8.41
CA ILE A 48 0.93 9.44 8.99
C ILE A 48 2.24 9.55 8.19
N ILE A 49 2.19 9.50 6.86
CA ILE A 49 3.37 9.65 6.01
C ILE A 49 4.05 10.99 6.31
N GLU A 50 3.29 12.09 6.35
CA GLU A 50 3.79 13.43 6.65
C GLU A 50 4.47 13.51 8.01
N LYS A 51 3.85 12.91 9.04
CA LYS A 51 4.39 12.89 10.40
C LYS A 51 5.75 12.18 10.50
N TYR A 52 5.96 11.13 9.73
CA TYR A 52 7.12 10.24 9.87
C TYR A 52 8.21 10.47 8.82
N GLN A 53 7.90 11.03 7.64
CA GLN A 53 8.79 11.05 6.49
C GLN A 53 10.12 11.80 6.69
N GLU A 54 10.18 12.79 7.59
CA GLU A 54 11.43 13.54 7.83
C GLU A 54 12.50 12.71 8.54
N LYS A 55 12.09 11.75 9.38
CA LYS A 55 12.99 10.99 10.24
C LYS A 55 13.09 9.52 9.86
N TYR A 56 12.05 8.98 9.24
CA TYR A 56 11.92 7.56 8.98
C TYR A 56 11.85 7.27 7.49
N GLN A 57 12.38 6.11 7.10
CA GLN A 57 12.05 5.52 5.83
C GLN A 57 10.63 4.98 5.88
N ILE A 58 9.78 5.42 4.96
CA ILE A 58 8.37 5.02 4.92
C ILE A 58 8.23 3.75 4.08
N MET A 59 7.62 2.74 4.67
CA MET A 59 7.17 1.52 3.99
C MET A 59 5.67 1.35 4.24
N LEU A 60 4.87 1.32 3.17
CA LEU A 60 3.43 1.07 3.21
C LEU A 60 3.16 -0.31 2.61
N CYS A 61 2.47 -1.18 3.32
CA CYS A 61 2.13 -2.50 2.83
C CYS A 61 0.71 -2.93 3.20
N GLY A 62 0.19 -3.92 2.48
CA GLY A 62 -1.09 -4.57 2.78
C GLY A 62 -2.06 -4.58 1.61
N ASP A 63 -3.32 -4.87 1.91
CA ASP A 63 -4.40 -4.95 0.91
C ASP A 63 -4.96 -3.53 0.68
N LEU A 64 -4.66 -2.99 -0.51
CA LEU A 64 -5.14 -1.68 -0.92
C LEU A 64 -6.52 -1.74 -1.57
N ASN A 65 -7.10 -2.91 -1.81
CA ASN A 65 -8.43 -3.08 -2.41
C ASN A 65 -8.67 -2.27 -3.71
N ALA A 66 -7.58 -1.95 -4.41
CA ALA A 66 -7.51 -1.19 -5.65
C ALA A 66 -6.26 -1.64 -6.41
N SER A 67 -6.24 -1.47 -7.73
CA SER A 67 -5.17 -1.98 -8.57
C SER A 67 -4.41 -0.87 -9.29
N LEU A 68 -3.08 -0.96 -9.30
CA LEU A 68 -2.20 -0.06 -10.05
C LEU A 68 -2.14 -0.39 -11.54
N HIS A 69 -2.65 -1.55 -11.95
CA HIS A 69 -2.56 -2.05 -13.32
C HIS A 69 -3.89 -1.98 -14.09
N ARG A 70 -4.91 -1.36 -13.48
CA ARG A 70 -6.24 -1.18 -14.05
C ARG A 70 -6.61 0.30 -14.04
N ASP A 71 -7.33 0.75 -15.06
CA ASP A 71 -7.73 2.17 -15.23
C ASP A 71 -9.25 2.39 -15.29
N ASN A 72 -10.03 1.32 -15.25
CA ASN A 72 -11.48 1.41 -15.46
C ASN A 72 -12.31 1.56 -14.17
N ARG A 73 -11.67 1.82 -13.02
CA ARG A 73 -12.37 2.07 -11.74
C ARG A 73 -11.89 3.34 -11.07
N SER A 74 -12.85 4.10 -10.53
CA SER A 74 -12.62 5.31 -9.74
C SER A 74 -11.54 5.12 -8.66
N ARG A 75 -11.66 4.06 -7.85
CA ARG A 75 -10.72 3.75 -6.77
C ARG A 75 -9.28 3.50 -7.23
N ASP A 76 -9.09 2.88 -8.39
CA ASP A 76 -7.75 2.65 -8.95
C ASP A 76 -7.09 3.97 -9.31
N MET A 77 -7.85 4.91 -9.89
CA MET A 77 -7.37 6.26 -10.19
C MET A 77 -7.05 7.06 -8.92
N ILE A 78 -7.91 6.97 -7.90
CA ILE A 78 -7.69 7.61 -6.59
C ILE A 78 -6.39 7.09 -5.94
N LEU A 79 -6.17 5.77 -5.93
CA LEU A 79 -4.95 5.19 -5.39
C LEU A 79 -3.70 5.64 -6.18
N LYS A 80 -3.76 5.64 -7.52
CA LYS A 80 -2.64 6.11 -8.36
C LYS A 80 -2.29 7.56 -8.05
N GLN A 81 -3.30 8.42 -7.88
CA GLN A 81 -3.06 9.82 -7.53
C GLN A 81 -2.41 9.95 -6.15
N PHE A 82 -2.87 9.20 -5.15
CA PHE A 82 -2.26 9.17 -3.82
C PHE A 82 -0.78 8.76 -3.87
N ILE A 83 -0.45 7.72 -4.63
CA ILE A 83 0.92 7.25 -4.82
C ILE A 83 1.81 8.32 -5.44
N ILE A 84 1.31 9.01 -6.47
CA ILE A 84 2.03 10.10 -7.13
C ILE A 84 2.27 11.25 -6.15
N ASN A 85 1.22 11.69 -5.45
CA ASN A 85 1.29 12.83 -4.52
C ASN A 85 2.26 12.58 -3.36
N ASN A 86 2.32 11.33 -2.88
CA ASN A 86 3.14 10.96 -1.73
C ASN A 86 4.53 10.42 -2.13
N GLU A 87 4.86 10.43 -3.43
CA GLU A 87 6.11 9.91 -4.00
C GLU A 87 6.38 8.46 -3.58
N LEU A 88 5.33 7.64 -3.56
CA LEU A 88 5.43 6.22 -3.25
C LEU A 88 5.79 5.43 -4.50
N GLU A 89 6.56 4.36 -4.32
CA GLU A 89 7.04 3.51 -5.39
C GLU A 89 6.98 2.04 -4.98
N MET A 90 6.72 1.17 -5.97
CA MET A 90 6.98 -0.26 -5.81
C MET A 90 8.48 -0.52 -5.97
N ALA A 91 8.97 -1.61 -5.38
CA ALA A 91 10.32 -2.09 -5.64
C ALA A 91 10.59 -2.27 -7.14
N HIS A 92 11.84 -2.04 -7.59
CA HIS A 92 12.19 -2.11 -9.03
C HIS A 92 11.80 -3.44 -9.70
N ASN A 93 11.90 -4.55 -8.97
CA ASN A 93 11.57 -5.90 -9.46
C ASN A 93 10.20 -6.38 -8.95
N TYR A 94 9.26 -5.48 -8.66
CA TYR A 94 7.96 -5.87 -8.14
C TYR A 94 7.18 -6.69 -9.19
N PRO A 95 6.86 -7.96 -8.93
CA PRO A 95 6.21 -8.79 -9.92
C PRO A 95 4.76 -8.34 -10.12
N ILE A 96 4.35 -8.20 -11.37
CA ILE A 96 2.94 -7.96 -11.73
C ILE A 96 2.24 -9.32 -11.76
N LYS A 97 1.59 -9.68 -10.66
CA LYS A 97 0.94 -10.99 -10.48
C LYS A 97 -0.32 -10.83 -9.62
N PRO A 98 -1.42 -11.54 -9.92
CA PRO A 98 -2.59 -11.52 -9.07
C PRO A 98 -2.27 -11.94 -7.64
N THR A 99 -2.76 -11.15 -6.68
CA THR A 99 -2.71 -11.46 -5.25
C THR A 99 -4.09 -11.82 -4.71
N PHE A 100 -5.15 -11.47 -5.46
CA PHE A 100 -6.52 -11.80 -5.18
C PHE A 100 -7.17 -12.57 -6.33
N TYR A 101 -7.88 -13.64 -5.98
CA TYR A 101 -8.67 -14.46 -6.88
C TYR A 101 -10.11 -14.42 -6.40
N ASN A 102 -11.02 -13.95 -7.25
CA ASN A 102 -12.44 -13.97 -6.92
C ASN A 102 -12.93 -15.44 -6.81
N HIS A 103 -14.01 -15.68 -6.07
CA HIS A 103 -14.56 -17.01 -5.77
C HIS A 103 -14.81 -17.88 -7.01
N ASN A 104 -15.08 -17.24 -8.16
CA ASN A 104 -15.34 -17.91 -9.43
C ASN A 104 -14.07 -18.20 -10.24
N LYS A 105 -12.89 -17.78 -9.76
CA LYS A 105 -11.56 -17.87 -10.41
C LYS A 105 -11.45 -17.19 -11.78
N ILE A 106 -12.50 -16.51 -12.23
CA ILE A 106 -12.57 -15.81 -13.53
C ILE A 106 -11.90 -14.44 -13.40
N SER A 107 -12.21 -13.71 -12.32
CA SER A 107 -11.62 -12.41 -12.03
C SER A 107 -10.41 -12.55 -11.13
N LYS A 108 -9.30 -11.94 -11.56
CA LYS A 108 -8.04 -11.88 -10.85
C LYS A 108 -7.59 -10.43 -10.76
N SER A 109 -7.00 -10.05 -9.63
CA SER A 109 -6.44 -8.72 -9.45
C SER A 109 -5.22 -8.75 -8.55
N GLN A 110 -4.31 -7.83 -8.79
CA GLN A 110 -3.28 -7.47 -7.83
C GLN A 110 -3.81 -6.27 -7.04
N ILE A 111 -3.97 -6.47 -5.74
CA ILE A 111 -4.48 -5.45 -4.80
C ILE A 111 -3.62 -5.34 -3.54
N ASP A 112 -2.71 -6.29 -3.34
CA ASP A 112 -1.75 -6.29 -2.23
C ASP A 112 -0.42 -5.71 -2.70
N TYR A 113 0.05 -4.70 -1.98
CA TYR A 113 1.23 -3.94 -2.37
C TYR A 113 2.25 -3.82 -1.25
N PHE A 114 3.53 -3.76 -1.61
CA PHE A 114 4.58 -3.16 -0.80
C PHE A 114 5.09 -1.92 -1.55
N LEU A 115 4.87 -0.77 -0.95
CA LEU A 115 5.27 0.53 -1.43
C LEU A 115 6.28 1.13 -0.46
N HIS A 116 7.22 1.92 -0.98
CA HIS A 116 8.11 2.71 -0.17
C HIS A 116 8.11 4.15 -0.67
N LYS A 117 8.33 5.12 0.22
CA LYS A 117 8.57 6.49 -0.24
C LYS A 117 9.89 6.53 -0.98
N ARG A 118 9.95 7.28 -2.09
CA ARG A 118 11.17 7.53 -2.84
C ARG A 118 12.18 8.18 -1.90
N ALA A 119 13.34 7.55 -1.72
CA ALA A 119 14.43 8.07 -0.93
C ALA A 119 15.59 8.46 -1.85
N GLU A 120 16.36 9.48 -1.49
CA GLU A 120 17.58 9.86 -2.24
C GLU A 120 18.64 8.75 -2.24
N LYS A 121 18.59 7.84 -1.26
CA LYS A 121 19.44 6.65 -1.19
C LYS A 121 18.73 5.45 -1.80
N ASN A 122 19.37 4.84 -2.81
CA ASN A 122 18.91 3.64 -3.50
C ASN A 122 18.92 2.41 -2.58
N ILE A 123 17.87 2.24 -1.77
CA ILE A 123 17.63 0.97 -1.11
C ILE A 123 17.07 0.01 -2.15
N ARG A 124 17.76 -1.12 -2.35
CA ARG A 124 17.32 -2.17 -3.26
C ARG A 124 16.42 -3.14 -2.52
N TYR A 125 15.11 -2.98 -2.70
CA TYR A 125 14.13 -3.94 -2.24
C TYR A 125 13.94 -5.04 -3.28
N THR A 126 13.81 -6.29 -2.83
CA THR A 126 13.34 -7.40 -3.67
C THR A 126 12.02 -7.88 -3.09
N VAL A 127 10.99 -7.91 -3.94
CA VAL A 127 9.69 -8.48 -3.59
C VAL A 127 9.43 -9.67 -4.49
N SER A 128 8.92 -10.75 -3.93
CA SER A 128 8.52 -11.96 -4.66
C SER A 128 7.12 -12.37 -4.24
N ILE A 129 6.29 -12.76 -5.21
CA ILE A 129 4.93 -13.27 -4.96
C ILE A 129 4.92 -14.76 -5.32
N SER A 130 4.91 -15.61 -4.30
CA SER A 130 4.78 -17.07 -4.43
C SER A 130 3.33 -17.46 -4.69
N ASP A 131 3.10 -18.48 -5.53
CA ASP A 131 1.78 -19.11 -5.60
C ASP A 131 1.50 -19.82 -4.28
N ILE A 132 0.34 -19.57 -3.71
CA ILE A 132 -0.25 -20.45 -2.71
C ILE A 132 -1.15 -21.38 -3.50
N GLU A 133 -0.78 -22.66 -3.62
CA GLU A 133 -1.71 -23.64 -4.18
C GLU A 133 -2.99 -23.60 -3.32
N PRO A 134 -4.17 -23.44 -3.94
CA PRO A 134 -5.42 -23.47 -3.18
C PRO A 134 -5.57 -24.88 -2.61
N SER A 135 -5.52 -24.97 -1.28
CA SER A 135 -5.85 -26.16 -0.49
C SER A 135 -7.32 -26.54 -0.64
#